data_AF-A0A1M3HRK8-F1
#
_entry.id   AF-A0A1M3HRK8-F1
#
_cell.length_a   1.000
_cell.length_b   1.000
_cell.length_c   1.000
_cell.angle_alpha   90.00
_cell.angle_beta   90.00
_cell.angle_gamma   90.00
#
_symmetry.space_group_name_H-M   'P 1'
#
loop_
_entity.id
_entity.type
_entity.pdbx_description
1 polymer ?
#
loop_
_entity_poly.entity_id
_entity_poly.type
_entity_poly.pdbx_seq_one_letter_code
_entity_poly.pdbx_strand_id
1 'polypeptide(L)'
;MSGGDAVRMAAIVMNTWKEDDESKAPRWTYEEGVVWKGLESCWYNTGDARYYKYIQHFMDRLVDKEGSILYGKQLLLLYKVSNQEKYYKAAQLLRHQLQEQPHTAEGLYMAQPFYAEWAATFHEDSAFNDIARQLVQAERPTRDIKTVRVMGWYGMALVDVLDYFPVNHPERKQLLAILNRYAAAVAKVQDPDVSASCMFVYALEKGVRMGWLPMSYRAVAKKGYAGVLGKGTDAISRLGGEAIGAFLLAAGEMEQLSTLRLGKNRTVLLDYYFNNEHKKDITGTNVRYHYTWEDQANSGFSFWGSVFRRHGLHTDSLAVAPTAERLRKAAVYIIVDPDNEKESPAPNYPSPTDIQAIYDWVRAGGVLLLMSNDSANAEFLHFNKLASTFGIHFNLDDRNKVMGDNYEQGAFIMTGQDGIFKTTHKVYIKELSTLRLSEPARARYSVPKIGDGGDKTPDVIMATARIGKGTVFAVGDPWFYNEYLDGRKLPAEYENFNAANDLVKWIIAEINTL
;
A
#
# COMPACT_ATOMS: atom_id res chain seq x y z
N MET A 1 -2.86 20.83 -1.78
CA MET A 1 -3.94 20.08 -1.10
C MET A 1 -4.32 20.84 0.16
N SER A 2 -5.57 21.31 0.30
CA SER A 2 -6.10 21.68 1.62
C SER A 2 -6.16 20.40 2.44
N GLY A 3 -5.14 20.16 3.27
CA GLY A 3 -4.92 18.89 3.95
C GLY A 3 -6.13 18.49 4.78
N GLY A 4 -6.54 17.23 4.68
CA GLY A 4 -7.59 16.66 5.53
C GLY A 4 -7.25 16.80 7.03
N ASP A 5 -8.22 16.48 7.88
CA ASP A 5 -8.09 16.53 9.32
C ASP A 5 -6.85 15.76 9.85
N ALA A 6 -6.51 14.63 9.21
CA ALA A 6 -5.33 13.84 9.53
C ALA A 6 -4.03 14.62 9.24
N VAL A 7 -3.93 15.26 8.07
CA VAL A 7 -2.77 16.08 7.68
C VAL A 7 -2.63 17.29 8.58
N ARG A 8 -3.74 17.93 8.96
CA ARG A 8 -3.74 19.05 9.91
C ARG A 8 -3.23 18.63 11.28
N MET A 9 -3.74 17.51 11.83
CA MET A 9 -3.27 17.00 13.12
C MET A 9 -1.79 16.59 13.05
N ALA A 10 -1.37 15.92 11.97
CA ALA A 10 0.01 15.50 11.79
C ALA A 10 0.97 16.71 11.75
N ALA A 11 0.58 17.80 11.09
CA ALA A 11 1.36 19.03 11.08
C ALA A 11 1.49 19.66 12.48
N ILE A 12 0.41 19.64 13.29
CA ILE A 12 0.48 20.11 14.69
C ILE A 12 1.47 19.25 15.47
N VAL A 13 1.29 17.93 15.45
CA VAL A 13 2.13 16.97 16.17
C VAL A 13 3.59 17.14 15.81
N MET A 14 3.94 17.07 14.52
CA MET A 14 5.33 17.15 14.07
C MET A 14 5.98 18.51 14.39
N ASN A 15 5.18 19.56 14.59
CA ASN A 15 5.70 20.87 15.00
C ASN A 15 5.79 21.03 16.52
N THR A 16 4.91 20.40 17.30
CA THR A 16 4.88 20.52 18.77
C THR A 16 5.74 19.48 19.47
N TRP A 17 5.80 18.26 18.93
CA TRP A 17 6.53 17.12 19.48
C TRP A 17 7.87 17.03 18.78
N LYS A 18 8.65 18.09 18.94
CA LYS A 18 10.04 18.12 18.51
C LYS A 18 10.89 17.60 19.65
N GLU A 19 11.73 16.63 19.38
CA GLU A 19 12.71 16.16 20.34
C GLU A 19 14.07 16.71 19.95
N ASP A 20 14.19 18.05 19.97
CA ASP A 20 15.36 18.80 19.49
C ASP A 20 16.57 18.72 20.44
N ASP A 21 16.41 18.10 21.61
CA ASP A 21 17.46 17.98 22.62
C ASP A 21 18.01 16.55 22.64
N GLU A 22 19.01 16.31 21.80
CA GLU A 22 19.73 15.03 21.71
C GLU A 22 20.46 14.66 23.02
N SER A 23 20.59 15.59 23.98
CA SER A 23 21.20 15.32 25.28
C SER A 23 20.27 14.58 26.25
N LYS A 24 18.96 14.52 25.95
CA LYS A 24 17.99 13.78 26.76
C LYS A 24 17.89 12.34 26.29
N ALA A 25 17.90 11.43 27.27
CA ALA A 25 17.61 10.02 27.03
C ALA A 25 16.24 9.90 26.34
N PRO A 26 16.17 9.20 25.19
CA PRO A 26 14.91 9.03 24.49
C PRO A 26 13.94 8.27 25.39
N ARG A 27 12.67 8.68 25.40
CA ARG A 27 11.62 7.96 26.13
C ARG A 27 10.72 7.27 25.14
N TRP A 28 10.36 6.03 25.47
CA TRP A 28 9.39 5.26 24.70
C TRP A 28 8.08 5.13 25.47
N THR A 29 6.98 5.51 24.83
CA THR A 29 5.63 5.24 25.32
C THR A 29 4.76 4.60 24.24
N TYR A 30 3.76 3.81 24.65
CA TYR A 30 2.78 3.27 23.70
C TYR A 30 2.00 4.39 22.98
N GLU A 31 1.83 5.54 23.63
CA GLU A 31 1.13 6.69 23.07
C GLU A 31 1.84 7.24 21.81
N GLU A 32 3.17 7.32 21.82
CA GLU A 32 3.96 7.73 20.66
C GLU A 32 3.85 6.72 19.50
N GLY A 33 3.87 5.42 19.82
CA GLY A 33 3.69 4.37 18.81
C GLY A 33 2.35 4.45 18.07
N VAL A 34 1.29 4.88 18.75
CA VAL A 34 -0.05 5.06 18.15
C VAL A 34 -0.07 6.30 17.26
N VAL A 35 0.57 7.39 17.70
CA VAL A 35 0.77 8.60 16.88
C VAL A 35 1.53 8.26 15.61
N TRP A 36 2.64 7.53 15.70
CA TRP A 36 3.43 7.13 14.55
C TRP A 36 2.70 6.21 13.60
N LYS A 37 1.82 5.33 14.09
CA LYS A 37 0.91 4.54 13.25
C LYS A 37 -0.06 5.45 12.48
N GLY A 38 -0.54 6.51 13.13
CA GLY A 38 -1.31 7.56 12.46
C GLY A 38 -0.52 8.28 11.37
N LEU A 39 0.74 8.64 11.64
CA LEU A 39 1.65 9.27 10.66
C LEU A 39 2.01 8.33 9.50
N GLU A 40 2.16 7.02 9.75
CA GLU A 40 2.31 6.01 8.71
C GLU A 40 1.11 6.02 7.77
N SER A 41 -0.12 6.10 8.31
CA SER A 41 -1.31 6.24 7.47
C SER A 41 -1.28 7.53 6.63
N CYS A 42 -0.84 8.65 7.21
CA CYS A 42 -0.63 9.89 6.45
C CYS A 42 0.37 9.69 5.32
N TRP A 43 1.49 9.00 5.56
CA TRP A 43 2.50 8.70 4.55
C TRP A 43 1.91 7.96 3.36
N TYR A 44 1.23 6.82 3.58
CA TYR A 44 0.58 6.06 2.50
C TYR A 44 -0.51 6.84 1.76
N ASN A 45 -1.18 7.78 2.45
CA ASN A 45 -2.24 8.58 1.85
C ASN A 45 -1.71 9.74 0.99
N THR A 46 -0.49 10.23 1.25
CA THR A 46 0.03 11.45 0.61
C THR A 46 1.32 11.25 -0.19
N GLY A 47 2.06 10.16 0.02
CA GLY A 47 3.42 10.00 -0.52
C GLY A 47 4.45 10.95 0.10
N ASP A 48 4.13 11.59 1.23
CA ASP A 48 5.00 12.60 1.83
C ASP A 48 5.98 11.98 2.83
N ALA A 49 7.24 11.85 2.40
CA ALA A 49 8.28 11.22 3.22
C ALA A 49 8.63 11.96 4.51
N ARG A 50 8.14 13.19 4.74
CA ARG A 50 8.32 13.86 6.04
C ARG A 50 7.73 13.04 7.19
N TYR A 51 6.62 12.33 6.95
CA TYR A 51 6.02 11.43 7.94
C TYR A 51 6.92 10.23 8.23
N TYR A 52 7.39 9.53 7.20
CA TYR A 52 8.32 8.42 7.35
C TYR A 52 9.63 8.84 8.04
N LYS A 53 10.22 9.95 7.60
CA LYS A 53 11.48 10.48 8.17
C LYS A 53 11.30 10.89 9.63
N TYR A 54 10.15 11.42 10.00
CA TYR A 54 9.82 11.70 11.40
C TYR A 54 9.80 10.42 12.23
N ILE A 55 9.06 9.39 11.80
CA ILE A 55 9.04 8.08 12.50
C ILE A 55 10.45 7.49 12.61
N GLN A 56 11.21 7.53 11.51
CA GLN A 56 12.57 7.01 11.46
C GLN A 56 13.51 7.74 12.43
N HIS A 57 13.46 9.08 12.47
CA HIS A 57 14.31 9.89 13.34
C HIS A 57 14.13 9.51 14.82
N PHE A 58 12.89 9.38 15.30
CA PHE A 58 12.62 8.96 16.67
C PHE A 58 13.08 7.53 16.92
N MET A 59 12.74 6.61 16.01
CA MET A 59 13.13 5.21 16.18
C MET A 59 14.65 5.01 16.19
N ASP A 60 15.40 5.77 15.37
CA ASP A 60 16.86 5.68 15.33
C ASP A 60 17.52 6.06 16.65
N ARG A 61 16.89 6.91 17.47
CA ARG A 61 17.36 7.23 18.83
C ARG A 61 17.07 6.12 19.82
N LEU A 62 16.01 5.34 19.59
CA LEU A 62 15.51 4.31 20.51
C LEU A 62 16.13 2.94 20.25
N VAL A 63 16.74 2.74 19.09
CA VAL A 63 17.40 1.49 18.71
C VAL A 63 18.85 1.51 19.18
N ASP A 64 19.06 1.15 20.46
CA ASP A 64 20.34 0.76 21.07
C ASP A 64 20.20 -0.53 21.93
N LYS A 65 21.26 -0.97 22.64
CA LYS A 65 21.55 -2.40 22.93
C LYS A 65 20.61 -3.13 23.91
N GLU A 66 19.71 -2.47 24.63
CA GLU A 66 19.00 -3.06 25.79
C GLU A 66 17.44 -3.10 25.67
N GLY A 67 16.91 -3.00 24.45
CA GLY A 67 15.48 -2.87 24.12
C GLY A 67 14.43 -3.69 24.92
N SER A 68 13.70 -3.00 25.80
CA SER A 68 12.39 -3.42 26.31
C SER A 68 11.32 -2.46 25.78
N ILE A 69 10.43 -2.93 24.89
CA ILE A 69 9.44 -2.08 24.20
C ILE A 69 8.10 -2.81 24.05
N LEU A 70 7.00 -2.11 24.34
CA LEU A 70 5.63 -2.64 24.18
C LEU A 70 5.00 -2.34 22.81
N TYR A 71 5.70 -1.67 21.89
CA TYR A 71 5.11 -1.14 20.67
C TYR A 71 6.11 -1.15 19.50
N GLY A 72 6.25 -2.33 18.88
CA GLY A 72 7.28 -2.64 17.89
C GLY A 72 6.88 -2.51 16.41
N LYS A 73 5.63 -2.13 16.08
CA LYS A 73 5.16 -2.11 14.68
C LYS A 73 6.02 -1.20 13.80
N GLN A 74 6.45 -0.04 14.32
CA GLN A 74 7.29 0.88 13.55
C GLN A 74 8.69 0.30 13.25
N LEU A 75 9.22 -0.62 14.06
CA LEU A 75 10.44 -1.35 13.72
C LEU A 75 10.22 -2.24 12.49
N LEU A 76 9.07 -2.92 12.42
CA LEU A 76 8.70 -3.74 11.25
C LEU A 76 8.46 -2.88 10.02
N LEU A 77 7.80 -1.73 10.15
CA LEU A 77 7.66 -0.74 9.07
C LEU A 77 9.03 -0.34 8.53
N LEU A 78 9.92 0.15 9.39
CA LEU A 78 11.24 0.64 8.99
C LEU A 78 12.10 -0.48 8.40
N TYR A 79 12.05 -1.70 8.95
CA TYR A 79 12.73 -2.86 8.38
C TYR A 79 12.21 -3.17 6.98
N LYS A 80 10.91 -3.36 6.80
CA LYS A 80 10.33 -3.75 5.50
C LYS A 80 10.53 -2.71 4.41
N VAL A 81 10.60 -1.43 4.78
CA VAL A 81 10.79 -0.31 3.84
C VAL A 81 12.26 -0.05 3.51
N SER A 82 13.17 -0.21 4.48
CA SER A 82 14.60 0.15 4.32
C SER A 82 15.54 -1.04 4.18
N ASN A 83 15.10 -2.25 4.51
CA ASN A 83 15.91 -3.45 4.69
C ASN A 83 17.08 -3.30 5.68
N GLN A 84 17.08 -2.28 6.54
CA GLN A 84 18.14 -2.10 7.53
C GLN A 84 18.00 -3.12 8.67
N GLU A 85 18.99 -4.01 8.79
CA GLU A 85 19.01 -5.12 9.76
C GLU A 85 18.90 -4.68 11.22
N LYS A 86 19.32 -3.44 11.56
CA LYS A 86 19.21 -2.89 12.91
C LYS A 86 17.76 -2.89 13.43
N TYR A 87 16.78 -2.59 12.58
CA TYR A 87 15.37 -2.59 12.98
C TYR A 87 14.82 -4.01 13.14
N TYR A 88 15.27 -4.96 12.31
CA TYR A 88 14.96 -6.38 12.50
C TYR A 88 15.46 -6.89 13.84
N LYS A 89 16.73 -6.64 14.17
CA LYS A 89 17.33 -7.05 15.45
C LYS A 89 16.58 -6.48 16.64
N ALA A 90 16.23 -5.19 16.59
CA ALA A 90 15.41 -4.58 17.62
C ALA A 90 14.02 -5.23 17.72
N ALA A 91 13.34 -5.46 16.61
CA ALA A 91 12.03 -6.13 16.60
C ALA A 91 12.13 -7.58 17.13
N GLN A 92 13.24 -8.28 16.86
CA GLN A 92 13.49 -9.63 17.34
C GLN A 92 13.59 -9.69 18.87
N LEU A 93 14.23 -8.70 19.50
CA LEU A 93 14.27 -8.59 20.96
C LEU A 93 12.84 -8.48 21.55
N LEU A 94 11.98 -7.68 20.91
CA LEU A 94 10.59 -7.55 21.33
C LEU A 94 9.82 -8.85 21.15
N ARG A 95 10.04 -9.53 20.03
CA ARG A 95 9.44 -10.84 19.78
C ARG A 95 9.81 -11.84 20.87
N HIS A 96 11.08 -11.89 21.29
CA HIS A 96 11.54 -12.76 22.38
C HIS A 96 10.90 -12.39 23.71
N GLN A 97 10.83 -11.09 24.05
CA GLN A 97 10.13 -10.62 25.25
C GLN A 97 8.66 -11.08 25.28
N LEU A 98 7.97 -11.05 24.15
CA LEU A 98 6.59 -11.53 24.04
C LEU A 98 6.44 -13.04 24.29
N GLN A 99 7.49 -13.84 24.10
CA GLN A 99 7.48 -15.28 24.40
C GLN A 99 7.57 -15.55 25.90
N GLU A 100 8.28 -14.71 26.64
CA GLU A 100 8.60 -14.93 28.06
C GLU A 100 7.65 -14.22 29.02
N GLN A 101 7.00 -13.13 28.59
CA GLN A 101 6.15 -12.33 29.47
C GLN A 101 4.83 -13.04 29.87
N PRO A 102 4.33 -12.86 31.10
CA PRO A 102 3.02 -13.36 31.51
C PRO A 102 1.90 -12.76 30.65
N HIS A 103 0.99 -13.60 30.16
CA HIS A 103 -0.18 -13.16 29.39
C HIS A 103 -1.21 -12.49 30.32
N THR A 104 -1.14 -11.17 30.51
CA THR A 104 -2.16 -10.38 31.21
C THR A 104 -3.10 -9.68 30.21
N ALA A 105 -4.34 -9.39 30.63
CA ALA A 105 -5.37 -8.84 29.74
C ALA A 105 -5.11 -7.39 29.27
N GLU A 106 -4.27 -6.62 29.97
CA GLU A 106 -4.08 -5.18 29.73
C GLU A 106 -2.97 -4.86 28.71
N GLY A 107 -1.95 -5.73 28.58
CA GLY A 107 -0.88 -5.61 27.56
C GLY A 107 -1.21 -6.24 26.21
N LEU A 108 -2.33 -6.96 26.12
CA LEU A 108 -2.68 -7.80 24.98
C LEU A 108 -2.87 -6.98 23.70
N TYR A 109 -3.67 -5.92 23.76
CA TYR A 109 -4.09 -5.16 22.57
C TYR A 109 -2.93 -4.47 21.85
N MET A 110 -1.90 -4.07 22.59
CA MET A 110 -0.72 -3.41 22.05
C MET A 110 0.23 -4.41 21.38
N ALA A 111 0.32 -5.62 21.92
CA ALA A 111 1.23 -6.66 21.43
C ALA A 111 0.68 -7.43 20.22
N GLN A 112 -0.63 -7.71 20.17
CA GLN A 112 -1.20 -8.60 19.13
C GLN A 112 -0.95 -8.11 17.69
N PRO A 113 -1.14 -6.81 17.35
CA PRO A 113 -0.87 -6.32 16.00
C PRO A 113 0.59 -6.49 15.56
N PHE A 114 1.53 -6.27 16.49
CA PHE A 114 2.95 -6.53 16.23
C PHE A 114 3.21 -8.03 16.07
N TYR A 115 2.65 -8.86 16.94
CA TYR A 115 2.85 -10.30 16.89
C TYR A 115 2.31 -10.91 15.58
N ALA A 116 1.13 -10.47 15.13
CA ALA A 116 0.55 -10.89 13.87
C ALA A 116 1.38 -10.46 12.66
N GLU A 117 1.86 -9.21 12.65
CA GLU A 117 2.73 -8.72 11.57
C GLU A 117 4.08 -9.42 11.55
N TRP A 118 4.69 -9.64 12.72
CA TRP A 118 5.92 -10.42 12.87
C TRP A 118 5.73 -11.82 12.29
N ALA A 119 4.67 -12.52 12.71
CA ALA A 119 4.40 -13.88 12.28
C ALA A 119 4.20 -13.97 10.76
N ALA A 120 3.48 -13.03 10.16
CA ALA A 120 3.32 -12.97 8.71
C ALA A 120 4.63 -12.65 7.98
N THR A 121 5.45 -11.75 8.54
CA THR A 121 6.69 -11.27 7.90
C THR A 121 7.81 -12.33 7.96
N PHE A 122 7.91 -13.08 9.06
CA PHE A 122 9.00 -14.01 9.33
C PHE A 122 8.53 -15.48 9.39
N HIS A 123 7.38 -15.76 8.78
CA HIS A 123 6.89 -17.13 8.54
C HIS A 123 6.66 -17.96 9.82
N GLU A 124 6.20 -17.34 10.91
CA GLU A 124 5.85 -18.04 12.15
C GLU A 124 4.36 -18.45 12.18
N ASP A 125 3.91 -19.28 11.23
CA ASP A 125 2.49 -19.59 11.05
C ASP A 125 1.78 -20.11 12.31
N SER A 126 2.48 -20.86 13.18
CA SER A 126 1.91 -21.38 14.42
C SER A 126 1.54 -20.28 15.43
N ALA A 127 2.13 -19.09 15.33
CA ALA A 127 1.85 -17.95 16.19
C ALA A 127 0.38 -17.49 16.08
N PHE A 128 -0.25 -17.65 14.90
CA PHE A 128 -1.64 -17.24 14.69
C PHE A 128 -2.65 -18.01 15.56
N ASN A 129 -2.33 -19.25 15.94
CA ASN A 129 -3.14 -20.00 16.90
C ASN A 129 -3.17 -19.33 18.28
N ASP A 130 -2.00 -18.87 18.74
CA ASP A 130 -1.86 -18.21 20.03
C ASP A 130 -2.48 -16.80 20.02
N ILE A 131 -2.26 -16.04 18.94
CA ILE A 131 -2.90 -14.74 18.69
C ILE A 131 -4.43 -14.86 18.75
N ALA A 132 -4.99 -15.84 18.04
CA ALA A 132 -6.43 -16.09 18.04
C ALA A 132 -6.95 -16.46 19.44
N ARG A 133 -6.27 -17.39 20.13
CA ARG A 133 -6.62 -17.82 21.48
C ARG A 133 -6.66 -16.62 22.45
N GLN A 134 -5.64 -15.76 22.39
CA GLN A 134 -5.53 -14.59 23.25
C GLN A 134 -6.66 -13.57 22.97
N LEU A 135 -6.95 -13.24 21.71
CA LEU A 135 -8.05 -12.34 21.35
C LEU A 135 -9.43 -12.89 21.72
N VAL A 136 -9.63 -14.20 21.59
CA VAL A 136 -10.87 -14.87 22.00
C VAL A 136 -11.04 -14.82 23.53
N GLN A 137 -9.97 -15.10 24.28
CA GLN A 137 -10.00 -15.04 25.74
C GLN A 137 -10.27 -13.63 26.26
N ALA A 138 -9.77 -12.60 25.57
CA ALA A 138 -10.01 -11.19 25.89
C ALA A 138 -11.46 -10.74 25.65
N GLU A 139 -12.25 -11.44 24.83
CA GLU A 139 -13.63 -11.05 24.54
C GLU A 139 -14.51 -11.07 25.81
N ARG A 140 -14.33 -12.05 26.69
CA ARG A 140 -15.18 -12.21 27.88
C ARG A 140 -14.99 -11.07 28.89
N PRO A 141 -13.76 -10.78 29.39
CA PRO A 141 -13.56 -9.69 30.35
C PRO A 141 -13.87 -8.31 29.75
N THR A 142 -13.68 -8.10 28.44
CA THR A 142 -14.04 -6.82 27.80
C THR A 142 -15.53 -6.53 27.79
N ARG A 143 -16.40 -7.54 27.91
CA ARG A 143 -17.86 -7.35 28.10
C ARG A 143 -18.22 -6.84 29.49
N ASP A 144 -17.40 -7.15 30.49
CA ASP A 144 -17.65 -6.83 31.90
C ASP A 144 -16.88 -5.57 32.35
N ILE A 145 -15.83 -5.17 31.61
CA ILE A 145 -15.03 -3.97 31.88
C ILE A 145 -15.81 -2.71 31.47
N LYS A 146 -16.12 -1.86 32.46
CA LYS A 146 -16.87 -0.60 32.30
C LYS A 146 -16.05 0.55 31.65
N THR A 147 -14.88 0.30 31.08
CA THR A 147 -14.02 1.36 30.51
C THR A 147 -14.05 1.32 28.98
N VAL A 148 -14.68 2.33 28.37
CA VAL A 148 -14.78 2.50 26.91
C VAL A 148 -13.43 2.52 26.19
N ARG A 149 -12.36 2.91 26.89
CA ARG A 149 -10.98 2.94 26.37
C ARG A 149 -10.46 1.54 26.07
N VAL A 150 -10.70 0.57 26.95
CA VAL A 150 -10.29 -0.84 26.76
C VAL A 150 -11.01 -1.44 25.56
N MET A 151 -12.30 -1.12 25.41
CA MET A 151 -13.05 -1.52 24.21
C MET A 151 -12.46 -0.89 22.95
N GLY A 152 -12.04 0.38 23.00
CA GLY A 152 -11.36 1.05 21.89
C GLY A 152 -10.12 0.29 21.45
N TRP A 153 -9.23 -0.02 22.39
CA TRP A 153 -8.01 -0.80 22.15
C TRP A 153 -8.30 -2.19 21.59
N TYR A 154 -9.31 -2.88 22.11
CA TYR A 154 -9.70 -4.20 21.60
C TYR A 154 -10.19 -4.14 20.15
N GLY A 155 -11.01 -3.15 19.82
CA GLY A 155 -11.48 -2.93 18.45
C GLY A 155 -10.33 -2.68 17.47
N MET A 156 -9.36 -1.84 17.86
CA MET A 156 -8.15 -1.60 17.07
C MET A 156 -7.35 -2.88 16.87
N ALA A 157 -7.08 -3.62 17.95
CA ALA A 157 -6.33 -4.87 17.87
C ALA A 157 -6.99 -5.90 16.94
N LEU A 158 -8.32 -6.05 17.01
CA LEU A 158 -9.07 -6.95 16.12
C LEU A 158 -8.86 -6.59 14.65
N VAL A 159 -9.03 -5.33 14.27
CA VAL A 159 -8.91 -4.93 12.86
C VAL A 159 -7.46 -4.91 12.37
N ASP A 160 -6.50 -4.63 13.24
CA ASP A 160 -5.08 -4.60 12.86
C ASP A 160 -4.47 -5.99 12.75
N VAL A 161 -4.88 -6.93 13.61
CA VAL A 161 -4.47 -8.34 13.49
C VAL A 161 -5.02 -8.95 12.21
N LEU A 162 -6.27 -8.63 11.85
CA LEU A 162 -6.92 -9.15 10.65
C LEU A 162 -6.25 -8.72 9.33
N ASP A 163 -5.40 -7.68 9.33
CA ASP A 163 -4.59 -7.32 8.16
C ASP A 163 -3.57 -8.43 7.80
N TYR A 164 -3.07 -9.15 8.81
CA TYR A 164 -2.01 -10.16 8.67
C TYR A 164 -2.52 -11.59 8.92
N PHE A 165 -3.70 -11.73 9.54
CA PHE A 165 -4.24 -13.02 9.92
C PHE A 165 -4.61 -13.87 8.69
N PRO A 166 -4.06 -15.10 8.53
CA PRO A 166 -4.21 -15.86 7.29
C PRO A 166 -5.67 -16.15 6.95
N VAL A 167 -6.06 -15.87 5.70
CA VAL A 167 -7.47 -15.93 5.24
C VAL A 167 -8.10 -17.31 5.46
N ASN A 168 -7.31 -18.38 5.35
CA ASN A 168 -7.74 -19.77 5.48
C ASN A 168 -7.56 -20.36 6.89
N HIS A 169 -7.09 -19.58 7.86
CA HIS A 169 -6.91 -20.06 9.24
C HIS A 169 -8.27 -20.40 9.88
N PRO A 170 -8.43 -21.54 10.58
CA PRO A 170 -9.74 -21.98 11.08
C PRO A 170 -10.45 -20.96 12.00
N GLU A 171 -9.68 -20.26 12.81
CA GLU A 171 -10.09 -19.32 13.85
C GLU A 171 -10.41 -17.93 13.28
N ARG A 172 -10.08 -17.65 12.01
CA ARG A 172 -10.39 -16.36 11.39
C ARG A 172 -11.88 -16.06 11.40
N LYS A 173 -12.71 -17.08 11.16
CA LYS A 173 -14.18 -16.98 11.24
C LYS A 173 -14.63 -16.56 12.64
N GLN A 174 -13.98 -17.07 13.69
CA GLN A 174 -14.29 -16.72 15.06
C GLN A 174 -13.91 -15.26 15.36
N LEU A 175 -12.73 -14.80 14.92
CA LEU A 175 -12.31 -13.39 15.07
C LEU A 175 -13.26 -12.42 14.35
N LEU A 176 -13.72 -12.75 13.15
CA LEU A 176 -14.72 -11.96 12.43
C LEU A 176 -16.07 -11.93 13.16
N ALA A 177 -16.49 -13.06 13.76
CA ALA A 177 -17.71 -13.11 14.55
C ALA A 177 -17.61 -12.25 15.82
N ILE A 178 -16.44 -12.24 16.47
CA ILE A 178 -16.12 -11.35 17.60
C ILE A 178 -16.21 -9.88 17.16
N LEU A 179 -15.56 -9.52 16.05
CA LEU A 179 -15.59 -8.17 15.51
C LEU A 179 -17.02 -7.69 15.22
N ASN A 180 -17.89 -8.55 14.70
CA ASN A 180 -19.31 -8.23 14.47
C ASN A 180 -20.07 -7.99 15.79
N ARG A 181 -19.84 -8.82 16.83
CA ARG A 181 -20.46 -8.60 18.16
C ARG A 181 -19.94 -7.32 18.81
N TYR A 182 -18.63 -7.08 18.72
CA TYR A 182 -18.00 -5.84 19.15
C TYR A 182 -18.65 -4.62 18.48
N ALA A 183 -18.75 -4.63 17.14
CA ALA A 183 -19.36 -3.55 16.37
C ALA A 183 -20.82 -3.29 16.79
N ALA A 184 -21.61 -4.35 17.00
CA ALA A 184 -22.99 -4.23 17.49
C ALA A 184 -23.09 -3.63 18.90
N ALA A 185 -22.10 -3.87 19.77
CA ALA A 185 -22.05 -3.29 21.11
C ALA A 185 -21.65 -1.81 21.06
N VAL A 186 -20.54 -1.47 20.41
CA VAL A 186 -20.04 -0.07 20.37
C VAL A 186 -20.96 0.86 19.60
N ALA A 187 -21.74 0.36 18.63
CA ALA A 187 -22.74 1.16 17.93
C ALA A 187 -23.85 1.74 18.83
N LYS A 188 -24.02 1.19 20.04
CA LYS A 188 -24.99 1.67 21.03
C LYS A 188 -24.39 2.66 22.02
N VAL A 189 -23.08 2.89 21.97
CA VAL A 189 -22.34 3.73 22.91
C VAL A 189 -22.21 5.14 22.33
N GLN A 190 -22.52 6.15 23.14
CA GLN A 190 -22.13 7.53 22.89
C GLN A 190 -21.32 7.98 24.10
N ASP A 191 -20.03 8.25 23.91
CA ASP A 191 -19.10 8.51 25.01
C ASP A 191 -18.37 9.85 24.82
N PRO A 192 -18.18 10.66 25.88
CA PRO A 192 -17.46 11.92 25.79
C PRO A 192 -15.94 11.75 25.62
N ASP A 193 -15.37 10.56 25.84
CA ASP A 193 -13.94 10.30 25.64
C ASP A 193 -13.59 10.32 24.14
N VAL A 194 -12.73 11.26 23.76
CA VAL A 194 -12.26 11.45 22.38
C VAL A 194 -11.45 10.25 21.90
N SER A 195 -10.56 9.72 22.76
CA SER A 195 -9.68 8.61 22.39
C SER A 195 -10.50 7.37 22.03
N ALA A 196 -11.40 6.95 22.92
CA ALA A 196 -12.29 5.81 22.70
C ALA A 196 -13.18 6.02 21.45
N SER A 197 -13.75 7.22 21.29
CA SER A 197 -14.56 7.55 20.11
C SER A 197 -13.78 7.42 18.81
N CYS A 198 -12.55 7.93 18.75
CA CYS A 198 -11.68 7.78 17.59
C CYS A 198 -11.32 6.30 17.32
N MET A 199 -10.99 5.53 18.35
CA MET A 199 -10.70 4.09 18.22
C MET A 199 -11.91 3.31 17.69
N PHE A 200 -13.12 3.66 18.13
CA PHE A 200 -14.37 3.08 17.61
C PHE A 200 -14.59 3.44 16.14
N VAL A 201 -14.42 4.72 15.77
CA VAL A 201 -14.53 5.18 14.38
C VAL A 201 -13.55 4.41 13.50
N TYR A 202 -12.28 4.33 13.91
CA TYR A 202 -11.25 3.60 13.19
C TYR A 202 -11.62 2.13 13.00
N ALA A 203 -11.95 1.41 14.07
CA ALA A 203 -12.28 -0.02 13.99
C ALA A 203 -13.51 -0.29 13.14
N LEU A 204 -14.57 0.52 13.28
CA LEU A 204 -15.80 0.36 12.49
C LEU A 204 -15.55 0.65 11.02
N GLU A 205 -14.91 1.77 10.68
CA GLU A 205 -14.71 2.16 9.30
C GLU A 205 -13.71 1.26 8.58
N LYS A 206 -12.57 0.93 9.22
CA LYS A 206 -11.62 -0.05 8.67
C LYS A 206 -12.29 -1.41 8.45
N GLY A 207 -13.04 -1.90 9.45
CA GLY A 207 -13.76 -3.17 9.33
C GLY A 207 -14.76 -3.17 8.17
N VAL A 208 -15.43 -2.04 7.91
CA VAL A 208 -16.31 -1.88 6.75
C VAL A 208 -15.53 -1.83 5.44
N ARG A 209 -14.46 -1.03 5.37
CA ARG A 209 -13.62 -0.88 4.18
C ARG A 209 -13.00 -2.20 3.74
N MET A 210 -12.58 -3.02 4.71
CA MET A 210 -12.01 -4.35 4.47
C MET A 210 -13.07 -5.44 4.23
N GLY A 211 -14.36 -5.11 4.29
CA GLY A 211 -15.47 -6.05 4.07
C GLY A 211 -15.70 -7.03 5.23
N TRP A 212 -15.11 -6.79 6.40
CA TRP A 212 -15.28 -7.61 7.61
C TRP A 212 -16.54 -7.25 8.41
N LEU A 213 -17.03 -6.02 8.23
CA LEU A 213 -18.25 -5.50 8.84
C LEU A 213 -19.29 -5.10 7.78
N PRO A 214 -20.60 -5.27 8.07
CA PRO A 214 -21.68 -4.77 7.23
C PRO A 214 -21.60 -3.27 6.96
N MET A 215 -22.03 -2.88 5.75
CA MET A 215 -21.99 -1.50 5.28
C MET A 215 -22.75 -0.49 6.19
N SER A 216 -23.72 -0.98 6.96
CA SER A 216 -24.50 -0.16 7.92
C SER A 216 -23.63 0.50 8.99
N TYR A 217 -22.51 -0.09 9.38
CA TYR A 217 -21.64 0.46 10.43
C TYR A 217 -20.91 1.73 10.00
N ARG A 218 -20.79 2.01 8.69
CA ARG A 218 -20.23 3.29 8.22
C ARG A 218 -21.05 4.50 8.66
N ALA A 219 -22.38 4.35 8.77
CA ALA A 219 -23.23 5.43 9.29
C ALA A 219 -22.92 5.72 10.76
N VAL A 220 -22.62 4.68 11.54
CA VAL A 220 -22.20 4.79 12.95
C VAL A 220 -20.84 5.47 13.05
N ALA A 221 -19.86 5.04 12.25
CA ALA A 221 -18.53 5.64 12.19
C ALA A 221 -18.60 7.13 11.80
N LYS A 222 -19.37 7.47 10.76
CA LYS A 222 -19.63 8.88 10.37
C LYS A 222 -20.21 9.72 11.50
N LYS A 223 -21.19 9.20 12.22
CA LYS A 223 -21.81 9.90 13.36
C LYS A 223 -20.79 10.12 14.49
N GLY A 224 -20.02 9.09 14.84
CA GLY A 224 -18.97 9.19 15.86
C GLY A 224 -17.89 10.20 15.47
N TYR A 225 -17.44 10.16 14.22
CA TYR A 225 -16.43 11.07 13.70
C TYR A 225 -16.90 12.52 13.68
N ALA A 226 -18.15 12.78 13.27
CA ALA A 226 -18.74 14.12 13.33
C ALA A 226 -18.77 14.67 14.77
N GLY A 227 -19.07 13.83 15.76
CA GLY A 227 -19.02 14.20 17.17
C GLY A 227 -17.61 14.54 17.67
N VAL A 228 -16.60 13.80 17.20
CA VAL A 228 -15.18 14.09 17.47
C VAL A 228 -14.77 15.42 16.83
N LEU A 229 -15.06 15.61 15.53
CA LEU A 229 -14.73 16.84 14.81
C LEU A 229 -15.38 18.08 15.41
N GLY A 230 -16.59 17.96 15.96
CA GLY A 230 -17.28 19.04 16.66
C GLY A 230 -16.52 19.61 17.87
N LYS A 231 -15.52 18.88 18.40
CA LYS A 231 -14.64 19.36 19.48
C LYS A 231 -13.49 20.24 18.98
N GLY A 232 -13.19 20.19 17.68
CA GLY A 232 -12.12 20.96 17.04
C GLY A 232 -10.73 20.32 17.14
N THR A 233 -10.01 20.27 16.02
CA THR A 233 -8.66 19.67 15.92
C THR A 233 -7.68 20.27 16.94
N ASP A 234 -7.73 21.59 17.19
CA ASP A 234 -6.83 22.28 18.14
C ASP A 234 -7.10 21.94 19.61
N ALA A 235 -8.32 21.50 19.94
CA ALA A 235 -8.63 21.02 21.28
C ALA A 235 -8.14 19.58 21.45
N ILE A 236 -8.34 18.74 20.41
CA ILE A 236 -7.88 17.36 20.38
C ILE A 236 -6.35 17.29 20.46
N SER A 237 -5.63 18.22 19.82
CA SER A 237 -4.17 18.26 19.85
C SER A 237 -3.57 18.61 21.21
N ARG A 238 -4.39 19.05 22.18
CA ARG A 238 -3.98 19.31 23.58
C ARG A 238 -4.25 18.11 24.50
N LEU A 239 -4.79 17.02 23.96
CA LEU A 239 -4.96 15.75 24.67
C LEU A 239 -3.65 14.94 24.63
N GLY A 240 -3.64 13.78 25.28
CA GLY A 240 -2.51 12.84 25.26
C GLY A 240 -2.29 12.16 23.89
N GLY A 241 -1.14 11.50 23.73
CA GLY A 241 -0.75 10.88 22.46
C GLY A 241 -1.70 9.78 22.01
N GLU A 242 -2.31 9.07 22.95
CA GLU A 242 -3.39 8.12 22.66
C GLU A 242 -4.52 8.77 21.84
N ALA A 243 -5.05 9.92 22.28
CA ALA A 243 -6.16 10.59 21.61
C ALA A 243 -5.75 11.15 20.24
N ILE A 244 -4.54 11.70 20.15
CA ILE A 244 -3.97 12.23 18.92
C ILE A 244 -3.77 11.11 17.88
N GLY A 245 -3.13 10.01 18.28
CA GLY A 245 -2.88 8.88 17.39
C GLY A 245 -4.17 8.20 16.95
N ALA A 246 -5.13 8.00 17.86
CA ALA A 246 -6.45 7.49 17.51
C ALA A 246 -7.17 8.44 16.54
N PHE A 247 -7.07 9.76 16.72
CA PHE A 247 -7.65 10.74 15.80
C PHE A 247 -7.03 10.67 14.41
N LEU A 248 -5.70 10.58 14.30
CA LEU A 248 -5.01 10.44 13.01
C LEU A 248 -5.51 9.21 12.24
N LEU A 249 -5.63 8.07 12.94
CA LEU A 249 -6.12 6.82 12.35
C LEU A 249 -7.59 6.92 11.92
N ALA A 250 -8.45 7.47 12.78
CA ALA A 250 -9.85 7.69 12.47
C ALA A 250 -10.03 8.64 11.28
N ALA A 251 -9.35 9.78 11.28
CA ALA A 251 -9.38 10.75 10.19
C ALA A 251 -8.88 10.14 8.88
N GLY A 252 -7.76 9.40 8.92
CA GLY A 252 -7.21 8.70 7.77
C GLY A 252 -8.21 7.74 7.11
N GLU A 253 -8.95 6.94 7.89
CA GLU A 253 -10.01 6.07 7.36
C GLU A 253 -11.19 6.88 6.79
N MET A 254 -11.60 7.95 7.48
CA MET A 254 -12.77 8.75 7.11
C MET A 254 -12.56 9.59 5.85
N GLU A 255 -11.33 10.07 5.61
CA GLU A 255 -10.97 10.85 4.43
C GLU A 255 -11.03 10.02 3.13
N GLN A 256 -10.73 8.71 3.21
CA GLN A 256 -10.77 7.79 2.06
C GLN A 256 -12.20 7.55 1.55
N LEU A 257 -13.24 7.81 2.36
CA LEU A 257 -14.64 7.52 2.01
C LEU A 257 -15.11 8.14 0.69
N SER A 258 -14.57 9.30 0.34
CA SER A 258 -14.92 10.02 -0.89
C SER A 258 -14.51 9.26 -2.15
N THR A 259 -13.40 8.51 -2.08
CA THR A 259 -12.81 7.78 -3.21
C THR A 259 -13.18 6.30 -3.24
N LEU A 260 -13.50 5.67 -2.10
CA LEU A 260 -13.79 4.22 -2.00
C LEU A 260 -14.95 3.74 -2.89
N ARG A 261 -15.90 4.61 -3.25
CA ARG A 261 -17.03 4.22 -4.10
C ARG A 261 -16.66 4.05 -5.57
N LEU A 262 -15.49 4.52 -6.00
CA LEU A 262 -15.13 4.62 -7.41
C LEU A 262 -14.86 3.24 -8.02
N GLY A 263 -14.14 2.36 -7.32
CA GLY A 263 -13.73 1.04 -7.79
C GLY A 263 -14.45 -0.15 -7.13
N LYS A 264 -15.59 0.08 -6.48
CA LYS A 264 -16.24 -0.93 -5.60
C LYS A 264 -16.46 -2.27 -6.31
N ASN A 265 -16.11 -3.37 -5.62
CA ASN A 265 -16.27 -4.76 -6.08
C ASN A 265 -15.49 -5.10 -7.37
N ARG A 266 -14.44 -4.35 -7.69
CA ARG A 266 -13.55 -4.63 -8.83
C ARG A 266 -12.20 -5.09 -8.31
N THR A 267 -11.65 -6.13 -8.93
CA THR A 267 -10.33 -6.68 -8.58
C THR A 267 -9.29 -6.24 -9.61
N VAL A 268 -8.15 -5.79 -9.10
CA VAL A 268 -6.91 -5.56 -9.84
C VAL A 268 -6.02 -6.76 -9.59
N LEU A 269 -5.73 -7.49 -10.65
CA LEU A 269 -4.90 -8.66 -10.63
C LEU A 269 -3.49 -8.27 -11.10
N LEU A 270 -2.49 -8.59 -10.28
CA LEU A 270 -1.08 -8.40 -10.64
C LEU A 270 -0.48 -9.71 -11.08
N ASP A 271 0.20 -9.68 -12.22
CA ASP A 271 0.89 -10.84 -12.73
C ASP A 271 2.06 -11.21 -11.84
N TYR A 272 2.06 -12.48 -11.46
CA TYR A 272 2.95 -13.13 -10.53
C TYR A 272 3.48 -14.43 -11.16
N TYR A 273 3.26 -14.60 -12.46
CA TYR A 273 3.55 -15.80 -13.23
C TYR A 273 4.66 -15.53 -14.25
N PHE A 274 4.55 -14.45 -15.02
CA PHE A 274 5.58 -14.00 -15.95
C PHE A 274 6.67 -13.20 -15.23
N ASN A 275 6.30 -12.32 -14.28
CA ASN A 275 7.24 -11.77 -13.30
C ASN A 275 7.21 -12.61 -12.01
N ASN A 276 8.32 -13.28 -11.71
CA ASN A 276 8.39 -14.29 -10.66
C ASN A 276 9.77 -14.35 -10.00
N GLU A 277 10.33 -13.19 -9.69
CA GLU A 277 11.63 -13.11 -9.04
C GLU A 277 11.59 -13.55 -7.58
N HIS A 278 12.65 -14.24 -7.16
CA HIS A 278 12.78 -14.76 -5.80
C HIS A 278 14.11 -14.36 -5.16
N LYS A 279 14.07 -14.07 -3.85
CA LYS A 279 15.26 -13.84 -3.03
C LYS A 279 15.15 -14.56 -1.70
N LYS A 280 16.29 -14.72 -1.03
CA LYS A 280 16.30 -15.10 0.39
C LYS A 280 16.00 -13.88 1.25
N ASP A 281 15.03 -14.02 2.15
CA ASP A 281 14.81 -13.04 3.21
C ASP A 281 15.87 -13.21 4.33
N ILE A 282 15.73 -12.44 5.41
CA ILE A 282 16.65 -12.51 6.56
C ILE A 282 16.57 -13.83 7.33
N THR A 283 15.47 -14.58 7.19
CA THR A 283 15.32 -15.92 7.79
C THR A 283 15.91 -17.04 6.92
N GLY A 284 16.35 -16.71 5.70
CA GLY A 284 16.81 -17.67 4.70
C GLY A 284 15.67 -18.36 3.93
N THR A 285 14.42 -17.91 4.14
CA THR A 285 13.25 -18.35 3.40
C THR A 285 13.26 -17.75 2.01
N ASN A 286 12.90 -18.56 1.00
CA ASN A 286 12.77 -18.07 -0.37
C ASN A 286 11.43 -17.34 -0.52
N VAL A 287 11.46 -16.04 -0.76
CA VAL A 287 10.28 -15.19 -0.89
C VAL A 287 10.26 -14.54 -2.27
N ARG A 288 9.06 -14.28 -2.79
CA ARG A 288 8.90 -13.50 -4.01
C ARG A 288 9.14 -12.02 -3.72
N TYR A 289 9.78 -11.30 -4.63
CA TYR A 289 10.02 -9.87 -4.51
C TYR A 289 9.99 -9.22 -5.89
N HIS A 290 10.17 -7.89 -5.91
CA HIS A 290 10.16 -7.07 -7.12
C HIS A 290 8.77 -6.96 -7.75
N TYR A 291 8.27 -5.72 -7.81
CA TYR A 291 6.94 -5.37 -8.30
C TYR A 291 5.78 -6.15 -7.67
N THR A 292 5.91 -6.65 -6.43
CA THR A 292 4.83 -7.34 -5.72
C THR A 292 4.02 -6.41 -4.81
N TRP A 293 2.75 -6.75 -4.55
CA TRP A 293 1.89 -6.00 -3.63
C TRP A 293 2.42 -6.01 -2.19
N GLU A 294 3.09 -7.09 -1.79
CA GLU A 294 3.57 -7.29 -0.42
C GLU A 294 4.95 -6.64 -0.18
N ASP A 295 5.75 -6.42 -1.21
CA ASP A 295 7.07 -5.81 -1.09
C ASP A 295 6.94 -4.30 -0.77
N GLN A 296 7.38 -3.93 0.44
CA GLN A 296 7.40 -2.56 0.94
C GLN A 296 8.77 -1.89 0.74
N ALA A 297 9.79 -2.63 0.31
CA ALA A 297 11.08 -2.06 -0.02
C ALA A 297 10.98 -1.28 -1.34
N ASN A 298 12.06 -0.61 -1.72
CA ASN A 298 12.09 0.21 -2.94
C ASN A 298 11.52 -0.52 -4.17
N SER A 299 11.82 -1.81 -4.33
CA SER A 299 11.45 -2.68 -5.46
C SER A 299 9.97 -3.00 -5.62
N GLY A 300 9.12 -2.78 -4.60
CA GLY A 300 7.75 -3.31 -4.60
C GLY A 300 6.67 -2.37 -5.10
N PHE A 301 5.44 -2.88 -5.17
CA PHE A 301 4.22 -2.16 -5.55
C PHE A 301 3.27 -1.89 -4.37
N SER A 302 3.68 -2.12 -3.12
CA SER A 302 2.83 -1.94 -1.95
C SER A 302 2.17 -0.54 -1.86
N PHE A 303 2.91 0.51 -2.22
CA PHE A 303 2.42 1.89 -2.22
C PHE A 303 1.34 2.10 -3.28
N TRP A 304 1.58 1.62 -4.51
CA TRP A 304 0.59 1.72 -5.58
C TRP A 304 -0.65 0.87 -5.31
N GLY A 305 -0.47 -0.32 -4.74
CA GLY A 305 -1.57 -1.16 -4.25
C GLY A 305 -2.43 -0.43 -3.23
N SER A 306 -1.84 0.41 -2.36
CA SER A 306 -2.60 1.25 -1.42
C SER A 306 -3.45 2.31 -2.14
N VAL A 307 -2.98 2.85 -3.26
CA VAL A 307 -3.75 3.78 -4.11
C VAL A 307 -4.98 3.08 -4.67
N PHE A 308 -4.84 1.90 -5.26
CA PHE A 308 -5.99 1.11 -5.72
C PHE A 308 -7.01 0.84 -4.60
N ARG A 309 -6.55 0.41 -3.42
CA ARG A 309 -7.42 0.12 -2.27
C ARG A 309 -8.14 1.37 -1.74
N ARG A 310 -7.48 2.53 -1.69
CA ARG A 310 -8.09 3.82 -1.32
C ARG A 310 -9.19 4.26 -2.29
N HIS A 311 -9.09 3.85 -3.56
CA HIS A 311 -10.13 4.04 -4.56
C HIS A 311 -11.19 2.93 -4.59
N GLY A 312 -11.12 1.96 -3.67
CA GLY A 312 -12.13 0.93 -3.45
C GLY A 312 -11.98 -0.34 -4.28
N LEU A 313 -10.85 -0.51 -4.98
CA LEU A 313 -10.52 -1.74 -5.67
C LEU A 313 -9.89 -2.74 -4.72
N HIS A 314 -10.11 -4.03 -4.98
CA HIS A 314 -9.36 -5.10 -4.33
C HIS A 314 -8.09 -5.38 -5.13
N THR A 315 -6.97 -5.56 -4.45
CA THR A 315 -5.71 -6.02 -5.06
C THR A 315 -5.58 -7.51 -4.82
N ASP A 316 -5.27 -8.26 -5.87
CA ASP A 316 -5.01 -9.71 -5.84
C ASP A 316 -3.85 -10.02 -6.81
N SER A 317 -3.33 -11.24 -6.79
CA SER A 317 -2.22 -11.65 -7.65
C SER A 317 -2.49 -12.97 -8.37
N LEU A 318 -1.78 -13.19 -9.48
CA LEU A 318 -1.93 -14.37 -10.32
C LEU A 318 -0.60 -15.10 -10.49
N ALA A 319 -0.36 -16.10 -9.63
CA ALA A 319 0.88 -16.89 -9.63
C ALA A 319 0.89 -18.07 -10.63
N VAL A 320 -0.09 -18.12 -11.54
CA VAL A 320 -0.29 -19.22 -12.49
C VAL A 320 -0.73 -18.67 -13.84
N ALA A 321 -0.58 -19.46 -14.92
CA ALA A 321 -0.93 -19.02 -16.29
C ALA A 321 -2.31 -18.34 -16.40
N PRO A 322 -2.43 -17.21 -17.14
CA PRO A 322 -3.65 -16.44 -17.26
C PRO A 322 -4.66 -17.07 -18.22
N THR A 323 -5.48 -17.97 -17.70
CA THR A 323 -6.60 -18.57 -18.45
C THR A 323 -7.86 -17.69 -18.38
N ALA A 324 -8.77 -17.89 -19.34
CA ALA A 324 -10.07 -17.21 -19.34
C ALA A 324 -10.85 -17.36 -18.01
N GLU A 325 -10.78 -18.54 -17.38
CA GLU A 325 -11.40 -18.77 -16.07
C GLU A 325 -10.79 -17.88 -14.98
N ARG A 326 -9.47 -17.75 -14.95
CA ARG A 326 -8.75 -17.01 -13.90
C ARG A 326 -8.92 -15.51 -14.07
N LEU A 327 -8.92 -15.03 -15.31
CA LEU A 327 -9.09 -13.61 -15.62
C LEU A 327 -10.54 -13.11 -15.44
N ARG A 328 -11.56 -13.99 -15.49
CA ARG A 328 -12.99 -13.58 -15.50
C ARG A 328 -13.43 -12.71 -14.32
N LYS A 329 -12.73 -12.80 -13.18
CA LYS A 329 -13.06 -12.04 -11.95
C LYS A 329 -12.28 -10.73 -11.83
N ALA A 330 -11.24 -10.55 -12.64
CA ALA A 330 -10.43 -9.35 -12.66
C ALA A 330 -11.08 -8.30 -13.58
N ALA A 331 -11.11 -7.06 -13.09
CA ALA A 331 -11.43 -5.91 -13.93
C ALA A 331 -10.17 -5.33 -14.59
N VAL A 332 -9.03 -5.50 -13.91
CA VAL A 332 -7.72 -5.03 -14.34
C VAL A 332 -6.72 -6.18 -14.23
N TYR A 333 -5.83 -6.32 -15.21
CA TYR A 333 -4.69 -7.23 -15.15
C TYR A 333 -3.43 -6.43 -15.48
N ILE A 334 -2.42 -6.54 -14.63
CA ILE A 334 -1.15 -5.80 -14.76
C ILE A 334 -0.06 -6.83 -15.01
N ILE A 335 0.62 -6.71 -16.15
CA ILE A 335 1.82 -7.47 -16.46
C ILE A 335 2.98 -6.48 -16.48
N VAL A 336 3.97 -6.75 -15.64
CA VAL A 336 5.15 -5.92 -15.43
C VAL A 336 6.38 -6.79 -15.62
N ASP A 337 7.42 -6.26 -16.27
CA ASP A 337 8.77 -6.81 -16.40
C ASP A 337 8.84 -8.35 -16.35
N PRO A 338 8.36 -9.07 -17.38
CA PRO A 338 8.48 -10.53 -17.43
C PRO A 338 9.93 -10.97 -17.29
N ASP A 339 10.17 -12.00 -16.47
CA ASP A 339 11.52 -12.42 -16.13
C ASP A 339 12.28 -12.96 -17.36
N ASN A 340 13.56 -12.65 -17.42
CA ASN A 340 14.52 -13.35 -18.27
C ASN A 340 15.24 -14.49 -17.50
N GLU A 341 16.08 -15.26 -18.19
CA GLU A 341 16.81 -16.40 -17.60
C GLU A 341 17.84 -16.00 -16.51
N LYS A 342 18.27 -14.73 -16.47
CA LYS A 342 19.19 -14.21 -15.45
C LYS A 342 18.45 -13.93 -14.14
N GLU A 343 17.19 -13.50 -14.20
CA GLU A 343 16.32 -13.27 -13.04
C GLU A 343 15.73 -14.58 -12.51
N SER A 344 15.19 -15.40 -13.40
CA SER A 344 14.53 -16.66 -13.09
C SER A 344 15.10 -17.77 -13.96
N PRO A 345 15.75 -18.81 -13.41
CA PRO A 345 16.37 -19.89 -14.20
C PRO A 345 15.40 -20.69 -15.09
N ALA A 346 14.09 -20.60 -14.84
CA ALA A 346 13.04 -21.21 -15.63
C ALA A 346 11.85 -20.23 -15.73
N PRO A 347 12.01 -19.15 -16.51
CA PRO A 347 11.01 -18.10 -16.60
C PRO A 347 9.78 -18.61 -17.37
N ASN A 348 8.60 -18.13 -17.00
CA ASN A 348 7.38 -18.42 -17.75
C ASN A 348 7.23 -17.36 -18.84
N TYR A 349 7.31 -17.77 -20.10
CA TYR A 349 7.06 -16.86 -21.21
C TYR A 349 5.60 -16.89 -21.66
N PRO A 350 5.02 -15.75 -22.10
CA PRO A 350 3.69 -15.74 -22.70
C PRO A 350 3.58 -16.71 -23.88
N SER A 351 2.80 -17.78 -23.70
CA SER A 351 2.51 -18.73 -24.77
C SER A 351 1.39 -18.20 -25.68
N PRO A 352 1.22 -18.75 -26.90
CA PRO A 352 0.09 -18.39 -27.76
C PRO A 352 -1.28 -18.55 -27.08
N THR A 353 -1.42 -19.55 -26.19
CA THR A 353 -2.67 -19.78 -25.44
C THR A 353 -2.92 -18.69 -24.41
N ASP A 354 -1.88 -18.27 -23.69
CA ASP A 354 -1.97 -17.19 -22.71
C ASP A 354 -2.31 -15.86 -23.42
N ILE A 355 -1.63 -15.58 -24.54
CA ILE A 355 -1.87 -14.39 -25.35
C ILE A 355 -3.32 -14.33 -25.83
N GLN A 356 -3.86 -15.44 -26.34
CA GLN A 356 -5.25 -15.50 -26.79
C GLN A 356 -6.23 -15.26 -25.63
N ALA A 357 -5.99 -15.87 -24.47
CA ALA A 357 -6.84 -15.69 -23.30
C ALA A 357 -6.83 -14.23 -22.79
N ILE A 358 -5.66 -13.59 -22.76
CA ILE A 358 -5.53 -12.17 -22.39
C ILE A 358 -6.24 -11.29 -23.42
N TYR A 359 -6.01 -11.52 -24.71
CA TYR A 359 -6.65 -10.76 -25.79
C TYR A 359 -8.17 -10.84 -25.73
N ASP A 360 -8.73 -12.04 -25.58
CA ASP A 360 -10.18 -12.26 -25.49
C ASP A 360 -10.78 -11.62 -24.24
N TRP A 361 -10.05 -11.68 -23.11
CA TRP A 361 -10.46 -11.00 -21.88
C TRP A 361 -10.47 -9.47 -22.04
N VAL A 362 -9.44 -8.87 -22.63
CA VAL A 362 -9.42 -7.43 -22.95
C VAL A 362 -10.58 -7.10 -23.88
N ARG A 363 -10.76 -7.86 -24.96
CA ARG A 363 -11.85 -7.64 -25.93
C ARG A 363 -13.23 -7.66 -25.26
N ALA A 364 -13.42 -8.50 -24.26
CA ALA A 364 -14.65 -8.61 -23.48
C ALA A 364 -14.86 -7.47 -22.46
N GLY A 365 -13.84 -6.66 -22.18
CA GLY A 365 -13.90 -5.52 -21.29
C GLY A 365 -12.73 -5.41 -20.31
N GLY A 366 -11.77 -6.33 -20.30
CA GLY A 366 -10.61 -6.21 -19.41
C GLY A 366 -9.81 -4.92 -19.62
N VAL A 367 -9.29 -4.33 -18.54
CA VAL A 367 -8.29 -3.26 -18.60
C VAL A 367 -6.90 -3.85 -18.38
N LEU A 368 -6.08 -3.92 -19.43
CA LEU A 368 -4.73 -4.47 -19.37
C LEU A 368 -3.68 -3.36 -19.20
N LEU A 369 -2.76 -3.53 -18.26
CA LEU A 369 -1.56 -2.71 -18.17
C LEU A 369 -0.35 -3.56 -18.56
N LEU A 370 0.44 -3.04 -19.51
CA LEU A 370 1.69 -3.64 -19.97
C LEU A 370 2.84 -2.71 -19.62
N MET A 371 3.79 -3.20 -18.85
CA MET A 371 4.94 -2.42 -18.41
C MET A 371 6.18 -3.28 -18.59
N SER A 372 7.20 -2.72 -19.23
CA SER A 372 8.50 -3.38 -19.37
C SER A 372 9.55 -2.29 -19.29
N ASN A 373 10.53 -2.46 -18.41
CA ASN A 373 11.73 -1.63 -18.29
C ASN A 373 12.68 -1.85 -19.49
N ASP A 374 13.99 -1.61 -19.33
CA ASP A 374 15.02 -1.82 -20.35
C ASP A 374 15.37 -3.30 -20.65
N SER A 375 15.99 -3.53 -21.80
CA SER A 375 16.32 -4.87 -22.33
C SER A 375 17.37 -5.66 -21.54
N ALA A 376 18.03 -5.07 -20.55
CA ALA A 376 18.96 -5.78 -19.66
C ALA A 376 18.26 -6.43 -18.46
N ASN A 377 17.00 -6.07 -18.19
CA ASN A 377 16.28 -6.40 -16.96
C ASN A 377 14.85 -6.94 -17.20
N ALA A 378 14.50 -7.29 -18.44
CA ALA A 378 13.20 -7.89 -18.76
C ALA A 378 13.29 -8.74 -20.03
N GLU A 379 12.38 -9.71 -20.18
CA GLU A 379 12.23 -10.47 -21.42
C GLU A 379 11.31 -9.75 -22.41
N PHE A 380 11.82 -9.49 -23.61
CA PHE A 380 11.09 -8.73 -24.63
C PHE A 380 10.58 -9.57 -25.80
N LEU A 381 11.18 -10.73 -26.11
CA LEU A 381 10.86 -11.45 -27.34
C LEU A 381 9.45 -12.03 -27.28
N HIS A 382 9.05 -12.62 -26.16
CA HIS A 382 7.71 -13.18 -25.97
C HIS A 382 6.74 -12.11 -25.46
N PHE A 383 7.20 -11.20 -24.60
CA PHE A 383 6.38 -10.07 -24.19
C PHE A 383 5.91 -9.22 -25.38
N ASN A 384 6.77 -8.95 -26.37
CA ASN A 384 6.36 -8.22 -27.57
C ASN A 384 5.39 -9.01 -28.46
N LYS A 385 5.36 -10.36 -28.41
CA LYS A 385 4.32 -11.14 -29.11
C LYS A 385 2.95 -10.85 -28.52
N LEU A 386 2.85 -10.74 -27.19
CA LEU A 386 1.63 -10.31 -26.50
C LEU A 386 1.28 -8.86 -26.85
N ALA A 387 2.19 -7.92 -26.62
CA ALA A 387 1.95 -6.49 -26.84
C ALA A 387 1.54 -6.17 -28.29
N SER A 388 2.12 -6.88 -29.26
CA SER A 388 1.85 -6.66 -30.68
C SER A 388 0.42 -7.01 -31.08
N THR A 389 -0.28 -7.87 -30.33
CA THR A 389 -1.72 -8.15 -30.56
C THR A 389 -2.60 -6.91 -30.33
N PHE A 390 -2.07 -5.92 -29.61
CA PHE A 390 -2.71 -4.64 -29.30
C PHE A 390 -2.16 -3.49 -30.15
N GLY A 391 -1.28 -3.76 -31.10
CA GLY A 391 -0.61 -2.74 -31.91
C GLY A 391 0.55 -2.03 -31.20
N ILE A 392 1.07 -2.61 -30.10
CA ILE A 392 2.13 -2.01 -29.28
C ILE A 392 3.40 -2.86 -29.39
N HIS A 393 4.55 -2.22 -29.51
CA HIS A 393 5.85 -2.87 -29.46
C HIS A 393 6.81 -2.05 -28.61
N PHE A 394 7.42 -2.70 -27.63
CA PHE A 394 8.46 -2.15 -26.77
C PHE A 394 9.80 -2.28 -27.48
N ASN A 395 10.46 -1.14 -27.73
CA ASN A 395 11.80 -1.10 -28.32
C ASN A 395 12.85 -1.51 -27.27
N LEU A 396 14.01 -1.97 -27.71
CA LEU A 396 15.06 -2.46 -26.80
C LEU A 396 16.02 -1.35 -26.33
N ASP A 397 15.63 -0.10 -26.49
CA ASP A 397 16.43 1.08 -26.16
C ASP A 397 16.40 1.41 -24.65
N ASP A 398 17.41 2.18 -24.22
CA ASP A 398 17.57 2.71 -22.86
C ASP A 398 17.45 4.25 -22.96
N ARG A 399 16.21 4.75 -22.87
CA ARG A 399 15.90 6.18 -22.96
C ARG A 399 15.94 6.79 -21.56
N ASN A 400 16.58 7.96 -21.43
CA ASN A 400 16.73 8.68 -20.15
C ASN A 400 17.56 7.91 -19.10
N LYS A 401 18.75 7.46 -19.51
CA LYS A 401 19.76 6.99 -18.56
C LYS A 401 20.17 8.11 -17.60
N VAL A 402 20.02 7.87 -16.30
CA VAL A 402 20.32 8.86 -15.26
C VAL A 402 21.66 8.57 -14.60
N MET A 403 22.51 9.59 -14.53
CA MET A 403 23.84 9.50 -13.93
C MET A 403 23.84 10.05 -12.51
N GLY A 404 24.09 9.19 -11.53
CA GLY A 404 24.05 9.56 -10.11
C GLY A 404 22.69 10.14 -9.71
N ASP A 405 22.70 11.25 -8.96
CA ASP A 405 21.49 11.93 -8.48
C ASP A 405 21.00 13.04 -9.44
N ASN A 406 21.36 12.98 -10.72
CA ASN A 406 20.90 13.98 -11.70
C ASN A 406 19.45 13.72 -12.15
N TYR A 407 18.49 13.92 -11.24
CA TYR A 407 17.08 13.61 -11.44
C TYR A 407 16.47 14.27 -12.69
N GLU A 408 16.96 15.44 -13.10
CA GLU A 408 16.47 16.14 -14.30
C GLU A 408 16.64 15.32 -15.59
N GLN A 409 17.62 14.41 -15.65
CA GLN A 409 17.79 13.52 -16.79
C GLN A 409 16.63 12.52 -16.96
N GLY A 410 15.91 12.21 -15.87
CA GLY A 410 14.70 11.39 -15.90
C GLY A 410 13.41 12.22 -15.89
N ALA A 411 13.49 13.55 -16.00
CA ALA A 411 12.32 14.40 -15.88
C ALA A 411 11.45 14.37 -17.14
N PHE A 412 10.14 14.24 -16.92
CA PHE A 412 9.12 14.37 -17.95
C PHE A 412 8.05 15.38 -17.51
N ILE A 413 7.73 16.32 -18.40
CA ILE A 413 6.67 17.32 -18.17
C ILE A 413 5.37 16.81 -18.76
N MET A 414 4.36 16.65 -17.91
CA MET A 414 3.04 16.09 -18.23
C MET A 414 1.99 17.16 -18.53
N THR A 415 2.28 18.43 -18.25
CA THR A 415 1.36 19.55 -18.43
C THR A 415 0.91 19.72 -19.88
N GLY A 416 -0.38 19.97 -20.06
CA GLY A 416 -0.97 20.20 -21.39
C GLY A 416 -1.25 18.93 -22.19
N GLN A 417 -1.04 17.75 -21.61
CA GLN A 417 -1.41 16.48 -22.22
C GLN A 417 -2.89 16.18 -21.95
N ASP A 418 -3.69 16.03 -23.01
CA ASP A 418 -5.06 15.56 -22.88
C ASP A 418 -5.05 14.09 -22.41
N GLY A 419 -5.61 13.79 -21.23
CA GLY A 419 -5.83 12.39 -20.85
C GLY A 419 -5.65 12.00 -19.39
N ILE A 420 -4.79 10.99 -19.20
CA ILE A 420 -4.68 10.14 -18.01
C ILE A 420 -4.20 10.95 -16.79
N PHE A 421 -3.17 11.79 -16.95
CA PHE A 421 -2.45 12.48 -15.87
C PHE A 421 -2.92 13.93 -15.65
N LYS A 422 -4.20 14.11 -15.31
CA LYS A 422 -4.86 15.44 -15.30
C LYS A 422 -4.34 16.43 -14.27
N THR A 423 -3.76 15.94 -13.17
CA THR A 423 -3.32 16.77 -12.04
C THR A 423 -1.82 16.74 -11.82
N THR A 424 -1.10 16.04 -12.71
CA THR A 424 0.33 15.79 -12.60
C THR A 424 1.08 16.69 -13.57
N HIS A 425 2.11 17.39 -13.09
CA HIS A 425 2.90 18.34 -13.88
C HIS A 425 4.26 17.78 -14.28
N LYS A 426 4.99 17.17 -13.35
CA LYS A 426 6.36 16.68 -13.57
C LYS A 426 6.52 15.31 -12.93
N VAL A 427 7.05 14.35 -13.67
CA VAL A 427 7.36 13.01 -13.14
C VAL A 427 8.79 12.63 -13.47
N TYR A 428 9.30 11.66 -12.73
CA TYR A 428 10.58 11.03 -12.95
C TYR A 428 10.38 9.64 -13.54
N ILE A 429 10.99 9.38 -14.69
CA ILE A 429 11.05 8.05 -15.33
C ILE A 429 12.46 7.91 -15.90
N LYS A 430 13.14 6.82 -15.57
CA LYS A 430 14.51 6.56 -16.02
C LYS A 430 14.57 5.26 -16.80
N GLU A 431 15.59 5.15 -17.65
CA GLU A 431 16.00 3.91 -18.31
C GLU A 431 14.85 3.15 -19.01
N LEU A 432 14.00 3.88 -19.72
CA LEU A 432 12.76 3.32 -20.28
C LEU A 432 12.90 2.83 -21.72
N SER A 433 12.09 1.84 -22.08
CA SER A 433 11.83 1.36 -23.43
C SER A 433 10.86 2.27 -24.19
N THR A 434 11.25 2.84 -25.33
CA THR A 434 10.30 3.59 -26.16
C THR A 434 9.35 2.67 -26.90
N LEU A 435 8.18 3.17 -27.31
CA LEU A 435 7.14 2.37 -27.95
C LEU A 435 7.07 2.66 -29.46
N ARG A 436 6.95 1.58 -30.25
CA ARG A 436 6.50 1.64 -31.64
C ARG A 436 5.05 1.19 -31.72
N LEU A 437 4.23 1.95 -32.43
CA LEU A 437 2.79 1.72 -32.49
C LEU A 437 2.30 1.38 -33.90
N SER A 438 1.22 0.60 -33.95
CA SER A 438 0.39 0.35 -35.12
C SER A 438 -1.07 0.34 -34.69
N GLU A 439 -2.00 0.47 -35.65
CA GLU A 439 -3.43 0.35 -35.36
C GLU A 439 -3.74 -0.97 -34.61
N PRO A 440 -4.53 -0.95 -33.53
CA PRO A 440 -5.36 0.15 -33.02
C PRO A 440 -4.71 1.01 -31.92
N ALA A 441 -3.42 0.82 -31.60
CA ALA A 441 -2.76 1.59 -30.56
C ALA A 441 -2.58 3.07 -30.94
N ARG A 442 -2.59 3.94 -29.93
CA ARG A 442 -2.40 5.39 -30.02
C ARG A 442 -1.45 5.87 -28.94
N ALA A 443 -0.59 6.80 -29.30
CA ALA A 443 0.26 7.47 -28.33
C ALA A 443 -0.61 8.29 -27.36
N ARG A 444 -0.30 8.19 -26.06
CA ARG A 444 -0.86 9.05 -25.00
C ARG A 444 0.13 10.07 -24.50
N TYR A 445 1.41 9.75 -24.61
CA TYR A 445 2.48 10.67 -24.26
C TYR A 445 3.68 10.39 -25.16
N SER A 446 4.13 11.45 -25.84
CA SER A 446 5.29 11.42 -26.71
C SER A 446 6.19 12.60 -26.40
N VAL A 447 7.49 12.41 -26.53
CA VAL A 447 8.50 13.43 -26.29
C VAL A 447 9.39 13.61 -27.51
N PRO A 448 10.03 14.77 -27.66
CA PRO A 448 11.08 14.93 -28.64
C PRO A 448 12.14 13.83 -28.49
N LYS A 449 12.55 13.28 -29.64
CA LYS A 449 13.62 12.30 -29.72
C LYS A 449 14.93 12.91 -29.24
N ILE A 450 15.72 12.13 -28.50
CA ILE A 450 17.09 12.51 -28.12
C ILE A 450 18.06 11.92 -29.14
N GLY A 451 18.96 12.76 -29.67
CA GLY A 451 19.99 12.36 -30.63
C GLY A 451 20.02 13.26 -31.87
N ASP A 452 21.08 13.13 -32.67
CA ASP A 452 21.37 13.91 -33.88
C ASP A 452 21.06 13.16 -35.19
N GLY A 453 20.51 11.94 -35.09
CA GLY A 453 20.31 11.00 -36.20
C GLY A 453 19.27 11.36 -37.27
N GLY A 454 18.89 12.64 -37.41
CA GLY A 454 18.02 13.15 -38.47
C GLY A 454 16.53 12.78 -38.37
N ASP A 455 16.19 11.67 -37.71
CA ASP A 455 14.81 11.28 -37.40
C ASP A 455 14.24 12.16 -36.29
N LYS A 456 13.21 12.95 -36.63
CA LYS A 456 12.51 13.85 -35.71
C LYS A 456 11.17 13.29 -35.22
N THR A 457 10.89 12.02 -35.51
CA THR A 457 9.68 11.35 -35.03
C THR A 457 9.72 11.29 -33.50
N PRO A 458 8.72 11.83 -32.79
CA PRO A 458 8.70 11.80 -31.33
C PRO A 458 8.77 10.37 -30.78
N ASP A 459 9.54 10.18 -29.72
CA ASP A 459 9.55 8.93 -28.96
C ASP A 459 8.21 8.79 -28.25
N VAL A 460 7.53 7.65 -28.42
CA VAL A 460 6.31 7.35 -27.68
C VAL A 460 6.70 6.71 -26.35
N ILE A 461 6.29 7.31 -25.25
CA ILE A 461 6.61 6.84 -23.88
C ILE A 461 5.44 6.05 -23.32
N MET A 462 4.21 6.48 -23.62
CA MET A 462 2.98 5.84 -23.15
C MET A 462 1.98 5.72 -24.28
N ALA A 463 1.27 4.61 -24.31
CA ALA A 463 0.27 4.32 -25.33
C ALA A 463 -0.98 3.68 -24.73
N THR A 464 -2.07 3.76 -25.49
CA THR A 464 -3.30 3.02 -25.22
C THR A 464 -3.82 2.35 -26.47
N ALA A 465 -4.52 1.24 -26.34
CA ALA A 465 -5.27 0.61 -27.41
C ALA A 465 -6.69 0.26 -26.96
N ARG A 466 -7.69 0.43 -27.83
CA ARG A 466 -9.07 -0.02 -27.56
C ARG A 466 -9.31 -1.31 -28.34
N ILE A 467 -9.73 -2.36 -27.65
CA ILE A 467 -10.04 -3.66 -28.26
C ILE A 467 -11.43 -4.07 -27.83
N GLY A 468 -12.37 -4.13 -28.78
CA GLY A 468 -13.77 -4.40 -28.45
C GLY A 468 -14.25 -3.45 -27.36
N LYS A 469 -14.61 -3.99 -26.19
CA LYS A 469 -15.04 -3.19 -25.05
C LYS A 469 -13.88 -2.69 -24.19
N GLY A 470 -12.81 -3.45 -24.03
CA GLY A 470 -11.72 -3.14 -23.11
C GLY A 470 -10.63 -2.24 -23.68
N THR A 471 -9.65 -1.98 -22.81
CA THR A 471 -8.60 -0.98 -23.03
C THR A 471 -7.26 -1.55 -22.57
N VAL A 472 -6.20 -1.24 -23.31
CA VAL A 472 -4.81 -1.49 -22.91
C VAL A 472 -4.12 -0.17 -22.63
N PHE A 473 -3.32 -0.10 -21.57
CA PHE A 473 -2.35 0.95 -21.30
C PHE A 473 -0.95 0.34 -21.31
N ALA A 474 0.01 1.00 -21.96
CA ALA A 474 1.39 0.56 -22.00
C ALA A 474 2.35 1.71 -21.68
N VAL A 475 3.43 1.40 -20.96
CA VAL A 475 4.51 2.35 -20.64
C VAL A 475 5.85 1.64 -20.55
N GLY A 476 6.89 2.29 -21.06
CA GLY A 476 8.26 1.77 -21.22
C GLY A 476 9.08 1.55 -19.96
N ASP A 477 8.51 1.74 -18.78
CA ASP A 477 9.17 1.48 -17.50
C ASP A 477 8.07 1.39 -16.43
N PRO A 478 8.19 0.49 -15.43
CA PRO A 478 7.20 0.35 -14.37
C PRO A 478 7.32 1.35 -13.22
N TRP A 479 7.70 2.62 -13.45
CA TRP A 479 7.91 3.71 -12.47
C TRP A 479 6.82 3.99 -11.39
N PHE A 480 5.73 3.22 -11.33
CA PHE A 480 4.76 3.21 -10.24
C PHE A 480 5.15 2.30 -9.06
N TYR A 481 6.45 2.09 -8.81
CA TYR A 481 6.95 1.31 -7.69
C TYR A 481 7.41 2.19 -6.51
N ASN A 482 7.54 1.58 -5.32
CA ASN A 482 7.66 2.29 -4.03
C ASN A 482 8.76 3.36 -4.05
N GLU A 483 9.91 3.05 -4.66
CA GLU A 483 11.06 3.95 -4.78
C GLU A 483 10.72 5.35 -5.30
N TYR A 484 9.74 5.45 -6.21
CA TYR A 484 9.32 6.73 -6.81
C TYR A 484 7.98 7.25 -6.29
N LEU A 485 7.21 6.44 -5.56
CA LEU A 485 5.89 6.85 -5.08
C LEU A 485 5.87 7.33 -3.63
N ASP A 486 6.86 6.92 -2.82
CA ASP A 486 6.80 7.12 -1.38
C ASP A 486 7.50 8.40 -0.87
N GLY A 487 8.04 9.19 -1.81
CA GLY A 487 8.67 10.49 -1.57
C GLY A 487 10.03 10.44 -0.87
N ARG A 488 10.58 9.25 -0.58
CA ARG A 488 11.86 9.15 0.15
C ARG A 488 13.06 9.49 -0.75
N LYS A 489 13.00 9.13 -2.04
CA LYS A 489 14.09 9.30 -3.01
C LYS A 489 13.97 10.59 -3.83
N LEU A 490 12.81 10.83 -4.45
CA LEU A 490 12.64 11.92 -5.40
C LEU A 490 12.51 13.29 -4.71
N PRO A 491 13.07 14.37 -5.30
CA PRO A 491 12.77 15.75 -4.91
C PRO A 491 11.26 16.06 -4.98
N ALA A 492 10.81 17.02 -4.17
CA ALA A 492 9.38 17.31 -4.00
C ALA A 492 8.68 17.84 -5.27
N GLU A 493 9.42 18.34 -6.26
CA GLU A 493 8.84 18.74 -7.55
C GLU A 493 8.42 17.57 -8.45
N TYR A 494 8.79 16.32 -8.13
CA TYR A 494 8.40 15.13 -8.87
C TYR A 494 7.13 14.53 -8.28
N GLU A 495 6.08 14.50 -9.07
CA GLU A 495 4.72 14.22 -8.65
C GLU A 495 4.28 12.79 -9.00
N ASN A 496 5.21 11.82 -9.00
CA ASN A 496 4.95 10.43 -9.36
C ASN A 496 3.79 9.80 -8.55
N PHE A 497 3.66 10.12 -7.25
CA PHE A 497 2.51 9.70 -6.45
C PHE A 497 1.18 10.24 -6.98
N ASN A 498 1.14 11.52 -7.40
CA ASN A 498 -0.06 12.10 -8.02
C ASN A 498 -0.35 11.44 -9.36
N ALA A 499 0.68 11.12 -10.14
CA ALA A 499 0.55 10.42 -11.41
C ALA A 499 -0.04 9.02 -11.23
N ALA A 500 0.41 8.28 -10.21
CA ALA A 500 -0.15 6.98 -9.85
C ALA A 500 -1.64 7.10 -9.46
N ASN A 501 -2.02 8.14 -8.72
CA ASN A 501 -3.41 8.45 -8.39
C ASN A 501 -4.25 8.74 -9.64
N ASP A 502 -3.73 9.54 -10.56
CA ASP A 502 -4.43 9.90 -11.79
C ASP A 502 -4.61 8.70 -12.73
N LEU A 503 -3.57 7.86 -12.85
CA LEU A 503 -3.68 6.60 -13.59
C LEU A 503 -4.75 5.68 -12.99
N VAL A 504 -4.78 5.51 -11.66
CA VAL A 504 -5.82 4.70 -10.99
C VAL A 504 -7.22 5.25 -11.24
N LYS A 505 -7.42 6.58 -11.19
CA LYS A 505 -8.72 7.20 -11.53
C LYS A 505 -9.11 6.96 -12.98
N TRP A 506 -8.15 7.04 -13.91
CA TRP A 506 -8.39 6.75 -15.32
C TRP A 506 -8.75 5.27 -15.54
N ILE A 507 -8.02 4.33 -14.93
CA ILE A 507 -8.33 2.89 -14.95
C ILE A 507 -9.76 2.66 -14.49
N ILE A 508 -10.17 3.27 -13.38
CA ILE A 508 -11.54 3.15 -12.87
C ILE A 508 -12.57 3.70 -13.86
N ALA A 509 -12.28 4.84 -14.49
CA ALA A 509 -13.15 5.39 -15.51
C ALA A 509 -13.32 4.41 -16.68
N GLU A 510 -12.22 3.80 -17.15
CA GLU A 510 -12.27 2.76 -18.18
C GLU A 510 -13.12 1.57 -17.74
N ILE A 511 -12.93 1.05 -16.52
CA ILE A 511 -13.75 -0.05 -15.97
C ILE A 511 -15.25 0.29 -15.96
N ASN A 512 -15.60 1.55 -15.65
CA ASN A 512 -16.98 2.00 -15.53
C ASN A 512 -17.62 2.38 -16.88
N THR A 513 -16.84 2.45 -17.97
CA THR A 513 -17.37 2.63 -19.33
C THR A 513 -17.84 1.34 -19.99
N LEU A 514 -17.60 0.20 -19.34
CA LEU A 514 -17.91 -1.18 -19.78
C LEU A 514 -19.26 -1.63 -19.25
#